data_AF-A0A151BFB2-F1
#
_entry.id   AF-A0A151BFB2-F1
#
_cell.length_a   1.000
_cell.length_b   1.000
_cell.length_c   1.000
_cell.angle_alpha   90.00
_cell.angle_beta   90.00
_cell.angle_gamma   90.00
#
_symmetry.space_group_name_H-M   'P 1'
#
loop_
_entity.id
_entity.type
_entity.pdbx_description
1 polymer ?
#
loop_
_entity_poly.entity_id
_entity_poly.type
_entity_poly.pdbx_seq_one_letter_code
_entity_poly.pdbx_strand_id
1 'polypeptide(L)'
;MVHRAAVKSSPWHILVGGFRAESLDVEALIKGVGEAASPHIAQLLDADRVAGWEHLYLSAANAVRAFQSGYNVARNLAVELLLYASCRDQIAEAIELVGLTPQTERIALVLLTEDEEEGLEAYERASRLLGEGDDEVLEVDEGKLRRLMELHSISEEELEAVGRPRARALTLLLVERGALIPALR
;
A
#
# COMPACT_ATOMS: atom_id res chain seq x y z
N MET A 1 -11.48 7.34 8.69
CA MET A 1 -11.94 8.06 7.48
C MET A 1 -11.53 7.19 6.29
N VAL A 2 -11.82 7.53 5.03
CA VAL A 2 -11.27 6.79 3.89
C VAL A 2 -10.71 7.78 2.89
N HIS A 3 -9.44 7.63 2.53
CA HIS A 3 -8.81 8.42 1.48
C HIS A 3 -9.26 7.90 0.13
N ARG A 4 -9.65 8.80 -0.77
CA ARG A 4 -10.14 8.45 -2.12
C ARG A 4 -9.42 9.30 -3.15
N ALA A 5 -8.96 8.67 -4.23
CA ALA A 5 -8.36 9.38 -5.35
C ALA A 5 -8.49 8.58 -6.64
N ALA A 6 -8.79 9.28 -7.73
CA ALA A 6 -8.78 8.70 -9.07
C ALA A 6 -7.34 8.66 -9.63
N VAL A 7 -7.02 7.60 -10.36
CA VAL A 7 -5.76 7.50 -11.10
C VAL A 7 -5.87 8.35 -12.36
N LYS A 8 -4.99 9.34 -12.49
CA LYS A 8 -4.99 10.25 -13.65
C LYS A 8 -4.89 9.47 -14.97
N SER A 9 -5.81 9.76 -15.90
CA SER A 9 -5.92 9.14 -17.22
C SER A 9 -6.22 7.63 -17.20
N SER A 10 -6.95 7.16 -16.19
CA SER A 10 -7.34 5.77 -15.99
C SER A 10 -8.75 5.70 -15.38
N PRO A 11 -9.56 4.66 -15.65
CA PRO A 11 -10.86 4.47 -14.98
C PRO A 11 -10.71 4.05 -13.51
N TRP A 12 -9.50 3.76 -13.04
CA TRP A 12 -9.28 3.23 -11.70
C TRP A 12 -9.38 4.33 -10.62
N HIS A 13 -10.11 4.02 -9.56
CA HIS A 13 -10.17 4.72 -8.30
C HIS A 13 -9.46 3.90 -7.22
N ILE A 14 -8.82 4.60 -6.29
CA ILE A 14 -8.08 4.02 -5.18
C ILE A 14 -8.71 4.50 -3.87
N LEU A 15 -9.05 3.56 -3.00
CA LEU A 15 -9.51 3.80 -1.64
C LEU A 15 -8.45 3.27 -0.66
N VAL A 16 -8.07 4.08 0.33
CA VAL A 16 -7.07 3.72 1.34
C VAL A 16 -7.58 4.07 2.73
N GLY A 17 -7.37 3.17 3.69
CA GLY A 17 -7.55 3.51 5.10
C GLY A 17 -6.81 2.58 6.04
N GLY A 18 -6.69 3.04 7.27
CA GLY A 18 -5.98 2.38 8.36
C GLY A 18 -6.92 1.69 9.34
N PHE A 19 -6.44 0.60 9.94
CA PHE A 19 -7.18 -0.20 10.90
C PHE A 19 -6.28 -0.71 12.02
N ARG A 20 -6.85 -0.90 13.21
CA ARG A 20 -6.25 -1.65 14.30
C ARG A 20 -6.93 -2.99 14.47
N ALA A 21 -6.12 -4.04 14.46
CA ALA A 21 -6.53 -5.40 14.70
C ALA A 21 -5.89 -5.93 15.99
N GLU A 22 -6.62 -6.72 16.77
CA GLU A 22 -6.11 -7.29 18.03
C GLU A 22 -5.42 -8.65 17.82
N SER A 23 -5.99 -9.50 16.98
CA SER A 23 -5.48 -10.85 16.70
C SER A 23 -5.89 -11.26 15.29
N LEU A 24 -4.92 -11.78 14.53
CA LEU A 24 -5.07 -12.05 13.11
C LEU A 24 -4.83 -13.52 12.78
N ASP A 25 -5.87 -14.19 12.30
CA ASP A 25 -5.69 -15.28 11.34
C ASP A 25 -5.48 -14.65 9.96
N VAL A 26 -4.21 -14.51 9.57
CA VAL A 26 -3.81 -13.79 8.35
C VAL A 26 -4.43 -14.42 7.10
N GLU A 27 -4.46 -15.76 7.02
CA GLU A 27 -4.98 -16.45 5.85
C GLU A 27 -6.49 -16.28 5.74
N ALA A 28 -7.22 -16.47 6.85
CA ALA A 28 -8.65 -16.25 6.89
C ALA A 28 -9.03 -14.79 6.59
N LEU A 29 -8.24 -13.84 7.10
CA LEU A 29 -8.49 -12.42 6.88
C LEU A 29 -8.29 -12.02 5.42
N ILE A 30 -7.15 -12.40 4.81
CA ILE A 30 -6.87 -12.09 3.40
C ILE A 30 -7.96 -12.68 2.51
N LYS A 31 -8.38 -13.93 2.78
CA LYS A 31 -9.46 -14.58 2.03
C LYS A 31 -10.79 -13.84 2.20
N GLY A 32 -11.19 -13.56 3.45
CA GLY A 32 -12.46 -12.89 3.74
C GLY A 32 -12.54 -11.47 3.16
N VAL A 33 -11.46 -10.71 3.24
CA VAL A 33 -11.36 -9.37 2.62
C VAL A 33 -11.44 -9.47 1.11
N GLY A 34 -10.74 -10.42 0.48
CA GLY A 34 -10.81 -10.64 -0.96
C GLY A 34 -12.23 -11.00 -1.43
N GLU A 35 -12.92 -11.88 -0.70
CA GLU A 35 -14.31 -12.26 -1.00
C GLU A 35 -15.28 -11.07 -0.81
N ALA A 36 -15.13 -10.29 0.25
CA ALA A 36 -15.98 -9.13 0.53
C ALA A 36 -15.79 -7.98 -0.48
N ALA A 37 -14.56 -7.83 -0.97
CA ALA A 37 -14.18 -6.81 -1.95
C ALA A 37 -14.47 -7.20 -3.40
N SER A 38 -14.67 -8.49 -3.71
CA SER A 38 -14.94 -8.96 -5.07
C SER A 38 -16.15 -8.24 -5.69
N PRO A 39 -16.10 -7.84 -6.99
CA PRO A 39 -15.04 -8.11 -7.98
C PRO A 39 -13.86 -7.13 -7.96
N HIS A 40 -13.83 -6.20 -7.01
CA HIS A 40 -12.76 -5.21 -6.85
C HIS A 40 -11.50 -5.85 -6.24
N ILE A 41 -10.37 -5.15 -6.35
CA ILE A 41 -9.09 -5.67 -5.88
C ILE A 41 -8.78 -5.05 -4.53
N ALA A 42 -8.70 -5.88 -3.48
CA ALA A 42 -8.26 -5.47 -2.16
C ALA A 42 -6.84 -5.99 -1.87
N GLN A 43 -5.99 -5.14 -1.32
CA GLN A 43 -4.67 -5.49 -0.80
C GLN A 43 -4.55 -5.04 0.64
N LEU A 44 -4.12 -5.96 1.51
CA LEU A 44 -3.77 -5.68 2.89
C LEU A 44 -2.25 -5.55 3.01
N LEU A 45 -1.81 -4.55 3.77
CA LEU A 45 -0.40 -4.31 4.09
C LEU A 45 -0.23 -4.02 5.58
N ASP A 46 0.94 -4.32 6.12
CA ASP A 46 1.33 -3.88 7.45
C ASP A 46 1.52 -2.35 7.45
N ALA A 47 0.69 -1.64 8.21
CA ALA A 47 0.69 -0.18 8.23
C ALA A 47 1.99 0.40 8.81
N ASP A 48 2.73 -0.34 9.64
CA ASP A 48 4.01 0.11 10.17
C ASP A 48 5.14 0.01 9.13
N ARG A 49 4.89 -0.69 8.02
CA ARG A 49 5.83 -0.90 6.90
C ARG A 49 5.57 0.01 5.71
N VAL A 50 4.67 0.99 5.82
CA VAL A 50 4.31 1.91 4.73
C VAL A 50 4.39 3.39 5.15
N ALA A 51 4.89 4.26 4.28
CA ALA A 51 5.06 5.69 4.54
C ALA A 51 3.81 6.54 4.25
N GLY A 52 2.68 6.17 4.86
CA GLY A 52 1.43 6.93 4.78
C GLY A 52 0.54 6.65 3.56
N TRP A 53 -0.61 7.31 3.52
CA TRP A 53 -1.59 7.11 2.46
C TRP A 53 -1.08 7.56 1.08
N GLU A 54 -0.28 8.63 1.01
CA GLU A 54 0.31 9.14 -0.25
C GLU A 54 1.27 8.09 -0.85
N HIS A 55 2.02 7.35 -0.02
CA HIS A 55 2.85 6.23 -0.47
C HIS A 55 2.00 5.13 -1.12
N LEU A 56 0.96 4.67 -0.42
CA LEU A 56 0.07 3.61 -0.93
C LEU A 56 -0.66 4.03 -2.21
N TYR A 57 -1.19 5.25 -2.25
CA TYR A 57 -1.84 5.79 -3.43
C TYR A 57 -0.90 5.86 -4.63
N LEU A 58 0.31 6.38 -4.47
CA LEU A 58 1.26 6.51 -5.58
C LEU A 58 1.77 5.13 -6.05
N SER A 59 2.01 4.20 -5.13
CA SER A 59 2.38 2.81 -5.45
C SER A 59 1.25 2.09 -6.20
N ALA A 60 0.01 2.25 -5.77
CA ALA A 60 -1.18 1.74 -6.44
C ALA A 60 -1.37 2.34 -7.84
N ALA A 61 -1.20 3.66 -7.98
CA ALA A 61 -1.30 4.35 -9.26
C ALA A 61 -0.20 3.89 -10.24
N ASN A 62 1.02 3.66 -9.76
CA ASN A 62 2.11 3.12 -10.56
C ASN A 62 1.82 1.68 -11.02
N ALA A 63 1.29 0.84 -10.14
CA ALA A 63 0.86 -0.52 -10.47
C ALA A 63 -0.22 -0.54 -11.56
N VAL A 64 -1.26 0.30 -11.42
CA VAL A 64 -2.33 0.46 -12.42
C VAL A 64 -1.74 0.86 -13.78
N ARG A 65 -0.84 1.86 -13.79
CA ARG A 65 -0.19 2.32 -15.02
C ARG A 65 0.67 1.24 -15.67
N ALA A 66 1.40 0.46 -14.86
CA ALA A 66 2.19 -0.66 -15.34
C ALA A 66 1.34 -1.72 -16.03
N PHE A 67 0.20 -2.06 -15.43
CA PHE A 67 -0.78 -2.98 -16.00
C PHE A 67 -1.37 -2.46 -17.31
N GLN A 68 -1.84 -1.22 -17.32
CA GLN A 68 -2.45 -0.61 -18.51
C GLN A 68 -1.48 -0.48 -19.68
N SER A 69 -0.19 -0.28 -19.37
CA SER A 69 0.86 -0.09 -20.38
C SER A 69 1.56 -1.40 -20.78
N GLY A 70 1.24 -2.52 -20.13
CA GLY A 70 1.80 -3.84 -20.43
C GLY A 70 3.28 -4.03 -20.05
N TYR A 71 3.83 -3.19 -19.18
CA TYR A 71 5.19 -3.35 -18.64
C TYR A 71 5.21 -3.90 -17.20
N ASN A 72 4.05 -4.31 -16.68
CA ASN A 72 3.93 -4.89 -15.36
C ASN A 72 4.80 -6.14 -15.18
N VAL A 73 5.24 -6.35 -13.93
CA VAL A 73 6.08 -7.47 -13.55
C VAL A 73 5.25 -8.69 -13.16
N ALA A 74 4.22 -8.46 -12.35
CA ALA A 74 3.39 -9.48 -11.76
C ALA A 74 2.24 -9.86 -12.68
N ARG A 75 1.65 -11.05 -12.41
CA ARG A 75 0.53 -11.58 -13.19
C ARG A 75 -0.83 -10.95 -12.83
N ASN A 76 -0.93 -10.29 -11.68
CA ASN A 76 -2.15 -9.61 -11.25
C ASN A 76 -1.79 -8.30 -10.55
N LEU A 77 -2.76 -7.38 -10.55
CA LEU A 77 -2.56 -6.00 -10.11
C LEU A 77 -2.37 -5.87 -8.58
N ALA A 78 -2.92 -6.79 -7.79
CA ALA A 78 -2.69 -6.83 -6.33
C ALA A 78 -1.21 -7.08 -6.00
N VAL A 79 -0.61 -8.09 -6.66
CA VAL A 79 0.81 -8.41 -6.50
C VAL A 79 1.68 -7.28 -7.05
N GLU A 80 1.29 -6.64 -8.15
CA GLU A 80 2.04 -5.49 -8.67
C GLU A 80 2.07 -4.33 -7.68
N LEU A 81 0.92 -4.01 -7.09
CA LEU A 81 0.81 -3.00 -6.04
C LEU A 81 1.73 -3.32 -4.86
N LEU A 82 1.83 -4.59 -4.48
CA LEU A 82 2.74 -5.07 -3.44
C LEU A 82 4.23 -4.84 -3.80
N LEU A 83 4.62 -5.11 -5.05
CA LEU A 83 5.98 -4.87 -5.54
C LEU A 83 6.32 -3.37 -5.49
N TYR A 84 5.43 -2.51 -5.98
CA TYR A 84 5.60 -1.07 -5.92
C TYR A 84 5.67 -0.54 -4.48
N ALA A 85 4.79 -1.00 -3.59
CA ALA A 85 4.76 -0.57 -2.19
C ALA A 85 5.99 -1.04 -1.40
N SER A 86 6.53 -2.21 -1.72
CA SER A 86 7.72 -2.75 -1.04
C SER A 86 9.05 -2.26 -1.60
N CYS A 87 9.04 -1.64 -2.79
CA CYS A 87 10.27 -1.36 -3.54
C CYS A 87 11.10 -2.64 -3.80
N ARG A 88 10.43 -3.77 -4.09
CA ARG A 88 11.06 -5.07 -4.39
C ARG A 88 10.53 -5.61 -5.71
N ASP A 89 11.36 -6.34 -6.43
CA ASP A 89 11.00 -6.99 -7.69
C ASP A 89 10.72 -8.49 -7.53
N GLN A 90 11.00 -9.04 -6.34
CA GLN A 90 10.66 -10.39 -5.91
C GLN A 90 9.42 -10.38 -5.01
N ILE A 91 8.42 -11.20 -5.37
CA ILE A 91 7.14 -11.28 -4.64
C ILE A 91 7.34 -11.77 -3.21
N ALA A 92 8.22 -12.76 -2.98
CA ALA A 92 8.47 -13.30 -1.65
C ALA A 92 9.02 -12.24 -0.70
N GLU A 93 10.02 -11.47 -1.16
CA GLU A 93 10.59 -10.35 -0.40
C GLU A 93 9.55 -9.24 -0.17
N ALA A 94 8.71 -8.94 -1.16
CA ALA A 94 7.65 -7.95 -1.03
C ALA A 94 6.63 -8.35 0.05
N ILE A 95 6.20 -9.61 0.07
CA ILE A 95 5.29 -10.14 1.10
C ILE A 95 5.95 -10.09 2.48
N GLU A 96 7.22 -10.49 2.59
CA GLU A 96 7.94 -10.43 3.86
C GLU A 96 8.09 -9.00 4.39
N LEU A 97 8.29 -8.03 3.49
CA LEU A 97 8.59 -6.65 3.86
C LEU A 97 7.36 -5.86 4.30
N VAL A 98 6.26 -5.97 3.56
CA VAL A 98 5.05 -5.13 3.76
C VAL A 98 3.75 -5.93 3.92
N GLY A 99 3.80 -7.25 3.79
CA GLY A 99 2.65 -8.12 4.00
C GLY A 99 2.29 -8.27 5.48
N LEU A 100 1.12 -8.85 5.74
CA LEU A 100 0.67 -9.12 7.10
C LEU A 100 1.39 -10.32 7.71
N THR A 101 1.62 -10.26 9.02
CA THR A 101 2.06 -11.37 9.86
C THR A 101 1.05 -11.61 10.98
N PRO A 102 1.08 -12.77 11.67
CA PRO A 102 0.24 -12.98 12.85
C PRO A 102 0.49 -11.98 13.99
N GLN A 103 1.58 -11.21 13.92
CA GLN A 103 1.94 -10.16 14.89
C GLN A 103 1.54 -8.75 14.41
N THR A 104 0.97 -8.62 13.21
CA THR A 104 0.55 -7.31 12.70
C THR A 104 -0.69 -6.84 13.46
N GLU A 105 -0.60 -5.66 14.09
CA GLU A 105 -1.71 -5.03 14.82
C GLU A 105 -2.28 -3.82 14.08
N ARG A 106 -1.54 -3.30 13.10
CA ARG A 106 -1.88 -2.07 12.36
C ARG A 106 -1.91 -2.39 10.88
N ILE A 107 -3.07 -2.25 10.25
CA ILE A 107 -3.32 -2.72 8.89
C ILE A 107 -3.65 -1.53 8.00
N ALA A 108 -3.10 -1.52 6.79
CA ALA A 108 -3.55 -0.68 5.71
C ALA A 108 -4.36 -1.51 4.71
N LEU A 109 -5.56 -1.05 4.37
CA LEU A 109 -6.35 -1.58 3.27
C LEU A 109 -6.23 -0.63 2.08
N VAL A 110 -5.85 -1.17 0.93
CA VAL A 110 -5.96 -0.50 -0.36
C VAL A 110 -6.98 -1.25 -1.20
N LEU A 111 -8.00 -0.55 -1.70
CA LEU A 111 -8.99 -1.09 -2.63
C LEU A 111 -8.89 -0.35 -3.97
N LEU A 112 -8.82 -1.11 -5.05
CA LEU A 112 -8.81 -0.63 -6.42
C LEU A 112 -10.13 -1.00 -7.09
N THR A 113 -10.77 -0.03 -7.74
CA THR A 113 -12.05 -0.22 -8.44
C THR A 113 -12.10 0.61 -9.71
N GLU A 114 -12.87 0.19 -10.72
CA GLU A 114 -13.21 1.03 -11.88
C GLU A 114 -14.56 1.76 -11.70
N ASP A 115 -15.32 1.42 -10.65
CA ASP A 115 -16.55 2.10 -10.23
C ASP A 115 -16.40 2.56 -8.77
N GLU A 116 -16.37 3.88 -8.55
CA GLU A 116 -16.13 4.46 -7.23
C GLU A 116 -17.25 4.16 -6.23
N GLU A 117 -18.50 4.11 -6.68
CA GLU A 117 -19.66 3.90 -5.81
C GLU A 117 -19.72 2.44 -5.36
N GLU A 118 -19.64 1.49 -6.30
CA GLU A 118 -19.58 0.05 -5.99
C GLU A 118 -18.34 -0.28 -5.14
N GLY A 119 -17.20 0.33 -5.47
CA GLY A 119 -15.96 0.11 -4.73
C GLY A 119 -16.00 0.68 -3.31
N LEU A 120 -16.75 1.75 -3.05
CA LEU A 120 -16.97 2.24 -1.70
C LEU A 120 -17.79 1.25 -0.88
N GLU A 121 -18.87 0.70 -1.43
CA GLU A 121 -19.65 -0.32 -0.76
C GLU A 121 -18.82 -1.57 -0.46
N ALA A 122 -17.96 -1.97 -1.41
CA ALA A 122 -17.03 -3.08 -1.24
C ALA A 122 -15.98 -2.81 -0.16
N TYR A 123 -15.45 -1.59 -0.12
CA TYR A 123 -14.52 -1.14 0.91
C TYR A 123 -15.17 -1.23 2.30
N GLU A 124 -16.41 -0.76 2.44
CA GLU A 124 -17.15 -0.84 3.70
C GLU A 124 -17.45 -2.28 4.14
N ARG A 125 -17.73 -3.19 3.19
CA ARG A 125 -17.89 -4.62 3.52
C ARG A 125 -16.58 -5.23 4.00
N ALA A 126 -15.48 -4.97 3.29
CA ALA A 126 -14.15 -5.48 3.63
C ALA A 126 -13.65 -4.91 4.96
N SER A 127 -13.85 -3.61 5.20
CA SER A 127 -13.37 -2.92 6.40
C SER A 127 -13.97 -3.47 7.70
N ARG A 128 -15.19 -4.01 7.66
CA ARG A 128 -15.84 -4.64 8.82
C ARG A 128 -15.10 -5.88 9.32
N LEU A 129 -14.22 -6.46 8.51
CA LEU A 129 -13.39 -7.61 8.88
C LEU A 129 -12.06 -7.19 9.54
N LEU A 130 -11.69 -5.90 9.49
CA LEU A 130 -10.36 -5.42 9.85
C LEU A 130 -10.25 -4.82 11.25
N GLY A 131 -11.34 -4.82 12.03
CA GLY A 131 -11.37 -4.23 13.37
C GLY A 131 -11.78 -2.76 13.36
N GLU A 132 -11.18 -1.96 14.25
CA GLU A 132 -11.49 -0.54 14.39
C GLU A 132 -10.75 0.28 13.32
N GLY A 133 -11.49 1.14 12.61
CA GLY A 133 -10.89 2.06 11.64
C GLY A 133 -10.12 3.18 12.33
N ASP A 134 -8.84 3.30 12.01
CA ASP A 134 -7.92 4.30 12.55
C ASP A 134 -6.90 4.71 11.48
N ASP A 135 -7.06 5.89 10.87
CA ASP A 135 -6.12 6.38 9.86
C ASP A 135 -4.82 6.92 10.46
N GLU A 136 -4.76 7.16 11.78
CA GLU A 136 -3.52 7.55 12.46
C GLU A 136 -2.47 6.44 12.33
N VAL A 137 -2.89 5.19 12.04
CA VAL A 137 -1.94 4.10 11.82
C VAL A 137 -1.03 4.32 10.61
N LEU A 138 -1.52 5.09 9.62
CA LEU A 138 -0.79 5.41 8.41
C LEU A 138 0.20 6.56 8.62
N GLU A 139 -0.03 7.44 9.59
CA GLU A 139 0.85 8.58 9.85
C GLU A 139 2.29 8.16 10.13
N VAL A 140 3.23 9.01 9.72
CA VAL A 140 4.66 8.77 9.83
C VAL A 140 5.23 9.64 10.95
N ASP A 141 5.21 9.09 12.16
CA ASP A 141 5.97 9.65 13.29
C ASP A 141 7.47 9.40 13.15
N GLU A 142 8.29 10.02 14.02
CA GLU A 142 9.75 9.85 13.98
C GLU A 142 10.26 8.45 14.33
N GLY A 143 9.45 7.63 15.02
CA GLY A 143 9.80 6.24 15.25
C GLY A 143 9.65 5.42 13.98
N LYS A 144 8.50 5.55 13.31
CA LYS A 144 8.17 4.90 12.05
C LYS A 144 9.08 5.37 10.92
N LEU A 145 9.39 6.66 10.85
CA LEU A 145 10.32 7.23 9.89
C LEU A 145 11.68 6.53 9.94
N ARG A 146 12.29 6.43 11.13
CA ARG A 146 13.58 5.76 11.32
C ARG A 146 13.54 4.28 10.96
N ARG A 147 12.49 3.57 11.40
CA ARG A 147 12.30 2.15 11.05
C ARG A 147 12.21 1.94 9.54
N LEU A 148 11.48 2.80 8.83
CA LEU A 148 11.34 2.72 7.37
C LEU A 148 12.64 3.10 6.65
N MET A 149 13.39 4.09 7.16
CA MET A 149 14.71 4.41 6.62
C MET A 149 15.67 3.23 6.74
N GLU A 150 15.74 2.59 7.91
CA GLU A 150 16.55 1.38 8.12
C GLU A 150 16.11 0.24 7.19
N LEU A 151 14.80 -0.03 7.14
CA LEU A 151 14.19 -1.09 6.34
C LEU A 151 14.52 -0.97 4.84
N HIS A 152 14.57 0.27 4.34
CA HIS A 152 14.86 0.55 2.95
C HIS A 152 16.32 0.95 2.72
N SER A 153 17.18 1.02 3.74
CA SER A 153 18.55 1.55 3.60
C SER A 153 18.55 2.95 2.96
N ILE A 154 17.78 3.88 3.55
CA ILE A 154 17.75 5.30 3.19
C ILE A 154 18.60 6.04 4.20
N SER A 155 19.63 6.75 3.74
CA SER A 155 20.46 7.58 4.60
C SER A 155 19.81 8.93 4.95
N GLU A 156 20.32 9.60 5.98
CA GLU A 156 19.89 10.96 6.32
C GLU A 156 20.20 11.95 5.19
N GLU A 157 21.35 11.80 4.52
CA GLU A 157 21.74 12.63 3.38
C GLU A 157 20.78 12.44 2.19
N GLU A 158 20.36 11.21 1.89
CA GLU A 158 19.34 10.94 0.87
C GLU A 158 18.02 11.63 1.21
N LEU A 159 17.58 11.53 2.48
CA LEU A 159 16.34 12.13 2.95
C LEU A 159 16.38 13.66 2.87
N GLU A 160 17.47 14.28 3.31
CA GLU A 160 17.68 15.74 3.28
C GLU A 160 17.76 16.27 1.85
N ALA A 161 18.37 15.53 0.93
CA ALA A 161 18.54 15.93 -0.47
C ALA A 161 17.20 16.16 -1.20
N VAL A 162 16.11 15.53 -0.75
CA VAL A 162 14.76 15.73 -1.32
C VAL A 162 14.25 17.17 -1.09
N GLY A 163 14.73 17.85 -0.04
CA GLY A 163 14.33 19.24 0.26
C GLY A 163 12.83 19.37 0.56
N ARG A 164 12.27 18.42 1.30
CA ARG A 164 10.87 18.36 1.74
C ARG A 164 10.79 18.01 3.22
N PRO A 165 9.64 18.19 3.89
CA PRO A 165 9.44 17.66 5.24
C PRO A 165 9.78 16.18 5.30
N ARG A 166 10.50 15.74 6.34
CA ARG A 166 11.11 14.40 6.45
C ARG A 166 10.17 13.25 6.09
N ALA A 167 8.97 13.22 6.65
CA ALA A 167 7.96 12.21 6.33
C ALA A 167 7.61 12.17 4.84
N ARG A 168 7.42 13.34 4.22
CA ARG A 168 7.12 13.43 2.79
C ARG A 168 8.34 13.09 1.92
N ALA A 169 9.55 13.46 2.35
CA ALA A 169 10.78 13.09 1.67
C ALA A 169 10.92 11.56 1.60
N LEU A 170 10.68 10.86 2.71
CA LEU A 170 10.66 9.40 2.77
C LEU A 170 9.62 8.82 1.81
N THR A 171 8.38 9.31 1.84
CA THR A 171 7.32 8.88 0.91
C THR A 171 7.77 9.00 -0.55
N LEU A 172 8.35 10.12 -0.95
CA LEU A 172 8.80 10.34 -2.33
C LEU A 172 9.94 9.40 -2.73
N LEU A 173 10.92 9.17 -1.84
CA LEU A 173 12.02 8.24 -2.09
C LEU A 173 11.52 6.80 -2.28
N LEU A 174 10.57 6.34 -1.45
CA LEU A 174 9.98 5.02 -1.61
C LEU A 174 9.21 4.90 -2.94
N VAL A 175 8.39 5.90 -3.26
CA VAL A 175 7.66 5.92 -4.54
C VAL A 175 8.61 5.92 -5.74
N GLU A 176 9.70 6.68 -5.68
CA GLU A 176 10.73 6.71 -6.72
C GLU A 176 11.40 5.34 -6.88
N ARG A 177 11.85 4.73 -5.77
CA ARG A 177 12.48 3.40 -5.79
C ARG A 177 11.53 2.34 -6.34
N GLY A 178 10.26 2.35 -5.95
CA GLY A 178 9.23 1.49 -6.53
C GLY A 178 9.04 1.75 -8.04
N ALA A 179 9.00 3.02 -8.45
CA ALA A 179 8.86 3.41 -9.86
C ALA A 179 10.02 2.93 -10.76
N LEU A 180 11.21 2.72 -10.19
CA LEU A 180 12.40 2.25 -10.90
C LEU A 180 12.46 0.72 -11.07
N ILE A 181 11.64 -0.07 -10.35
CA ILE A 181 11.64 -1.54 -10.45
C ILE A 181 11.60 -2.04 -11.91
N PRO A 182 10.72 -1.54 -12.80
CA PRO A 182 10.67 -2.02 -14.18
C PRO A 182 11.92 -1.71 -15.01
N ALA A 183 12.70 -0.69 -14.62
CA ALA A 183 13.87 -0.21 -15.36
C ALA A 183 15.19 -0.83 -14.91
N LEU A 184 15.25 -1.45 -13.73
CA LEU A 184 16.45 -2.04 -13.13
C LEU A 184 16.73 -3.48 -13.61
N ARG A 185 16.22 -3.84 -14.79
CA ARG A 185 16.28 -5.19 -15.36
C ARG A 185 17.06 -5.24 -16.66
#